data_AF-A0A7V9IFN4-F1
#
_entry.id   AF-A0A7V9IFN4-F1
#
_cell.length_a   1.000
_cell.length_b   1.000
_cell.length_c   1.000
_cell.angle_alpha   90.00
_cell.angle_beta   90.00
_cell.angle_gamma   90.00
#
_symmetry.space_group_name_H-M   'P 1'
#
loop_
_entity.id
_entity.type
_entity.pdbx_description
1 polymer ?
#
loop_
_entity_poly.entity_id
_entity_poly.type
_entity_poly.pdbx_seq_one_letter_code
_entity_poly.pdbx_strand_id
1 'polypeptide(L)'
;VYVDASYEGDLLPRFGVPFAVGRESRELYGERWAGRQPAHRPGKHNFAAVVSPFAEDGSLLPHVREPELDEDGWPTERLGAGDGALQAYQFRVCLTNRPENRVPFPEPDGFDASEFALLDRYLAVEPDTPLLGLVPDLLPNGKCDVNSIGPFSLNVLDGSNRDYLDGDREAVRAHHLRYTQALLFFLAQARPDMADWASAQTSSRTAAAGRTSSTSATVAG
;
A
#
# COMPACT_ATOMS: atom_id res chain seq x y z
N VAL A 1 -21.61 13.12 -22.38
CA VAL A 1 -20.86 12.16 -21.54
C VAL A 1 -20.02 12.99 -20.59
N TYR A 2 -20.18 12.81 -19.28
CA TYR A 2 -19.34 13.44 -18.26
C TYR A 2 -18.39 12.39 -17.70
N VAL A 3 -17.19 12.80 -17.31
CA VAL A 3 -16.19 11.95 -16.67
C VAL A 3 -15.80 12.63 -15.36
N ASP A 4 -15.90 11.92 -14.25
CA ASP A 4 -15.26 12.36 -13.02
C ASP A 4 -13.76 12.08 -13.15
N ALA A 5 -12.98 13.15 -13.26
CA ALA A 5 -11.52 13.10 -13.33
C ALA A 5 -10.87 13.59 -12.02
N SER A 6 -11.64 13.60 -10.91
CA SER A 6 -11.08 13.76 -9.58
C SER A 6 -10.27 12.52 -9.18
N TYR A 7 -9.39 12.69 -8.20
CA TYR A 7 -8.52 11.60 -7.76
C TYR A 7 -9.30 10.47 -7.05
N GLU A 8 -10.37 10.84 -6.35
CA GLU A 8 -11.13 9.92 -5.48
C GLU A 8 -12.42 9.41 -6.14
N GLY A 9 -12.93 10.09 -7.17
CA GLY A 9 -14.18 9.71 -7.84
C GLY A 9 -15.45 10.05 -7.05
N ASP A 10 -15.37 10.97 -6.08
CA ASP A 10 -16.46 11.30 -5.15
C ASP A 10 -17.66 12.01 -5.81
N LEU A 11 -17.57 12.49 -7.05
CA LEU A 11 -18.70 13.16 -7.69
C LEU A 11 -19.79 12.17 -8.07
N LEU A 12 -19.44 10.97 -8.54
CA LEU A 12 -20.41 9.94 -8.91
C LEU A 12 -21.34 9.57 -7.72
N PRO A 13 -20.82 9.13 -6.55
CA PRO A 13 -21.67 8.82 -5.40
C PRO A 13 -22.45 10.04 -4.90
N ARG A 14 -21.84 11.23 -4.91
CA ARG A 14 -22.49 12.47 -4.44
C ARG A 14 -23.75 12.83 -5.21
N PHE A 15 -23.80 12.51 -6.51
CA PHE A 15 -24.97 12.75 -7.37
C PHE A 15 -25.84 11.51 -7.56
N GLY A 16 -25.60 10.43 -6.81
CA GLY A 16 -26.38 9.19 -6.91
C GLY A 16 -26.23 8.49 -8.26
N VAL A 17 -25.11 8.72 -8.96
CA VAL A 17 -24.80 8.02 -10.21
C VAL A 17 -24.34 6.62 -9.85
N PRO A 18 -24.95 5.55 -10.39
CA PRO A 18 -24.48 4.19 -10.14
C PRO A 18 -23.03 4.00 -10.57
N PHE A 19 -22.24 3.34 -9.74
CA PHE A 19 -20.84 3.04 -9.99
C PHE A 19 -20.50 1.64 -9.48
N ALA A 20 -19.37 1.10 -9.93
CA ALA A 20 -18.83 -0.17 -9.48
C ALA A 20 -17.38 0.03 -9.05
N VAL A 21 -16.93 -0.76 -8.07
CA VAL A 21 -15.57 -0.70 -7.53
C VAL A 21 -14.96 -2.10 -7.59
N GLY A 22 -13.65 -2.11 -7.82
CA GLY A 22 -12.84 -3.31 -7.72
C GLY A 22 -12.84 -4.15 -8.98
N ARG A 23 -12.38 -5.38 -8.80
CA ARG A 23 -12.20 -6.32 -9.91
C ARG A 23 -13.53 -6.90 -10.32
N GLU A 24 -13.78 -6.88 -11.62
CA GLU A 24 -14.94 -7.52 -12.23
C GLU A 24 -14.77 -9.05 -12.26
N SER A 25 -15.87 -9.78 -12.16
CA SER A 25 -15.85 -11.24 -12.26
C SER A 25 -15.75 -11.69 -13.71
N ARG A 26 -15.27 -12.92 -13.92
CA ARG A 26 -15.33 -13.59 -15.23
C ARG A 26 -16.76 -13.69 -15.77
N GLU A 27 -17.75 -13.80 -14.90
CA GLU A 27 -19.16 -13.99 -15.27
C GLU A 27 -19.81 -12.73 -15.80
N LEU A 28 -19.37 -11.54 -15.34
CA LEU A 28 -20.00 -10.27 -15.70
C LEU A 28 -20.02 -10.03 -17.22
N TYR A 29 -18.91 -10.32 -17.91
CA TYR A 29 -18.77 -10.13 -19.36
C TYR A 29 -18.25 -11.37 -20.12
N GLY A 30 -18.09 -12.51 -19.45
CA GLY A 30 -17.54 -13.72 -20.07
C GLY A 30 -16.03 -13.64 -20.35
N GLU A 31 -15.32 -12.72 -19.71
CA GLU A 31 -13.89 -12.51 -19.93
C GLU A 31 -13.04 -13.55 -19.22
N ARG A 32 -12.41 -14.46 -19.98
CA ARG A 32 -11.60 -15.57 -19.48
C ARG A 32 -10.59 -15.18 -18.39
N TRP A 33 -10.05 -13.96 -18.47
CA TRP A 33 -8.98 -13.46 -17.60
C TRP A 33 -9.44 -12.47 -16.52
N ALA A 34 -10.73 -12.16 -16.45
CA ALA A 34 -11.29 -11.35 -15.38
C ALA A 34 -11.36 -12.12 -14.05
N GLY A 35 -11.60 -11.39 -12.97
CA GLY A 35 -11.67 -11.93 -11.61
C GLY A 35 -10.33 -12.44 -11.04
N ARG A 36 -10.39 -12.97 -9.82
CA ARG A 36 -9.23 -13.52 -9.08
C ARG A 36 -8.49 -14.55 -9.92
N GLN A 37 -7.18 -14.41 -10.04
CA GLN A 37 -6.33 -15.32 -10.80
C GLN A 37 -5.47 -16.17 -9.84
N PRO A 38 -4.98 -17.35 -10.27
CA PRO A 38 -4.07 -18.16 -9.46
C PRO A 38 -2.79 -17.38 -9.08
N ALA A 39 -2.33 -17.55 -7.84
CA ALA A 39 -1.12 -16.92 -7.33
C ALA A 39 0.16 -17.37 -8.05
N HIS A 40 0.15 -18.51 -8.76
CA HIS A 40 1.33 -19.08 -9.42
C HIS A 40 1.76 -18.34 -10.71
N ARG A 41 1.15 -17.21 -11.07
CA ARG A 41 1.69 -16.40 -12.17
C ARG A 41 3.03 -15.81 -11.71
N PRO A 42 4.12 -15.93 -12.50
CA PRO A 42 5.39 -15.31 -12.18
C PRO A 42 5.18 -13.79 -12.13
N GLY A 43 4.96 -13.29 -10.92
CA GLY A 43 4.60 -11.92 -10.63
C GLY A 43 5.60 -11.37 -9.63
N LYS A 44 6.09 -10.17 -9.89
CA LYS A 44 7.04 -9.48 -9.01
C LYS A 44 6.44 -9.09 -7.66
N HIS A 45 5.18 -9.45 -7.38
CA HIS A 45 4.44 -9.14 -6.14
C HIS A 45 4.14 -10.37 -5.28
N ASN A 46 4.66 -11.54 -5.66
CA ASN A 46 4.50 -12.77 -4.89
C ASN A 46 5.79 -13.12 -4.15
N PHE A 47 5.66 -13.93 -3.10
CA PHE A 47 6.80 -14.51 -2.40
C PHE A 47 7.58 -15.45 -3.32
N ALA A 48 8.90 -15.24 -3.44
CA ALA A 48 9.79 -16.13 -4.19
C ALA A 48 10.11 -17.42 -3.42
N ALA A 49 10.09 -17.34 -2.09
CA ALA A 49 10.32 -18.44 -1.17
C ALA A 49 9.07 -18.72 -0.32
N VAL A 50 8.86 -19.97 0.06
CA VAL A 50 7.77 -20.36 0.96
C VAL A 50 8.16 -20.01 2.39
N VAL A 51 7.41 -19.11 3.01
CA VAL A 51 7.56 -18.74 4.43
C VAL A 51 6.24 -18.96 5.15
N SER A 52 6.29 -19.42 6.41
CA SER A 52 5.08 -19.63 7.21
C SER A 52 4.47 -18.28 7.60
N PRO A 53 3.18 -18.04 7.31
CA PRO A 53 2.46 -16.85 7.77
C PRO A 53 1.95 -16.98 9.21
N PHE A 54 2.24 -18.07 9.91
CA PHE A 54 1.70 -18.35 11.25
C PHE A 54 2.72 -18.11 12.38
N ALA A 55 2.25 -17.58 13.50
CA ALA A 55 2.96 -17.57 14.78
C ALA A 55 3.00 -18.97 15.41
N GLU A 56 3.71 -19.10 16.54
CA GLU A 56 3.85 -20.39 17.25
C GLU A 56 2.53 -20.91 17.83
N ASP A 57 1.62 -20.01 18.20
CA ASP A 57 0.29 -20.32 18.70
C ASP A 57 -0.73 -20.64 17.59
N GLY A 58 -0.30 -20.59 16.32
CA GLY A 58 -1.14 -20.84 15.15
C GLY A 58 -1.92 -19.63 14.65
N SER A 59 -1.83 -18.46 15.30
CA SER A 59 -2.39 -17.21 14.78
C SER A 59 -1.65 -16.72 13.54
N LEU A 60 -2.32 -15.92 12.71
CA LEU A 60 -1.67 -15.26 11.56
C LEU A 60 -0.73 -14.15 12.04
N LEU A 61 0.44 -14.06 11.42
CA LEU A 61 1.35 -12.95 11.62
C LEU A 61 0.74 -11.63 11.14
N PRO A 62 1.18 -10.48 11.70
CA PRO A 62 0.67 -9.18 11.31
C PRO A 62 0.78 -8.93 9.80
N HIS A 63 -0.12 -8.09 9.29
CA HIS A 63 -0.30 -7.75 7.88
C HIS A 63 -0.72 -8.91 6.95
N VAL A 64 -0.92 -10.12 7.47
CA VAL A 64 -1.62 -11.19 6.75
C VAL A 64 -3.10 -11.08 7.05
N ARG A 65 -3.89 -10.74 6.03
CA ARG A 65 -5.34 -10.70 6.15
C ARG A 65 -5.90 -12.11 6.33
N GLU A 66 -6.70 -12.29 7.37
CA GLU A 66 -7.46 -13.51 7.57
C GLU A 66 -8.47 -13.70 6.42
N PRO A 67 -8.49 -14.86 5.75
CA PRO A 67 -9.47 -15.12 4.71
C PRO A 67 -10.85 -15.35 5.34
N GLU A 68 -11.90 -14.89 4.66
CA GLU A 68 -13.24 -15.38 4.95
C GLU A 68 -13.32 -16.86 4.53
N LEU A 69 -13.77 -17.73 5.44
CA LEU A 69 -13.90 -19.15 5.18
C LEU A 69 -15.37 -19.54 4.98
N ASP A 70 -15.62 -20.46 4.05
CA ASP A 70 -16.93 -21.10 3.88
C ASP A 70 -17.19 -22.18 4.95
N GLU A 71 -18.34 -22.84 4.84
CA GLU A 71 -18.77 -23.90 5.77
C GLU A 71 -17.82 -25.12 5.82
N ASP A 72 -17.01 -25.31 4.78
CA ASP A 72 -16.02 -26.38 4.66
C ASP A 72 -14.61 -25.91 5.10
N GLY A 73 -14.46 -24.65 5.54
CA GLY A 73 -13.19 -24.08 5.95
C GLY A 73 -12.29 -23.61 4.79
N TRP A 74 -12.83 -23.44 3.58
CA TRP A 74 -12.08 -22.94 2.42
C TRP A 74 -12.28 -21.43 2.21
N PRO A 75 -11.25 -20.69 1.71
CA PRO A 75 -11.41 -19.28 1.38
C PRO A 75 -12.55 -19.02 0.39
N THR A 76 -13.43 -18.08 0.73
CA THR A 76 -14.61 -17.73 -0.08
C THR A 76 -14.23 -17.10 -1.42
N GLU A 77 -13.07 -16.45 -1.53
CA GLU A 77 -12.66 -15.79 -2.77
C GLU A 77 -12.26 -16.80 -3.84
N ARG A 78 -13.18 -17.18 -4.73
CA ARG A 78 -12.92 -18.17 -5.79
C ARG A 78 -12.17 -17.59 -6.99
N LEU A 79 -11.50 -18.46 -7.76
CA LEU A 79 -10.90 -18.07 -9.05
C LEU A 79 -11.98 -17.56 -10.01
N GLY A 80 -11.71 -16.43 -10.67
CA GLY A 80 -12.66 -15.74 -11.55
C GLY A 80 -13.70 -14.89 -10.82
N ALA A 81 -13.73 -14.87 -9.48
CA ALA A 81 -14.62 -14.00 -8.72
C ALA A 81 -14.14 -12.54 -8.80
N GLY A 82 -15.10 -11.61 -8.84
CA GLY A 82 -14.85 -10.19 -8.54
C GLY A 82 -14.63 -9.99 -7.04
N ASP A 83 -14.22 -8.81 -6.63
CA ASP A 83 -13.91 -8.54 -5.21
C ASP A 83 -14.62 -7.34 -4.59
N GLY A 84 -15.25 -6.47 -5.40
CA GLY A 84 -15.93 -5.26 -4.93
C GLY A 84 -15.01 -4.30 -4.17
N ALA A 85 -13.69 -4.48 -4.25
CA ALA A 85 -12.74 -3.86 -3.35
C ALA A 85 -11.80 -2.92 -4.08
N LEU A 86 -11.45 -1.81 -3.45
CA LEU A 86 -10.37 -0.97 -3.93
C LEU A 86 -9.07 -1.78 -4.01
N GLN A 87 -8.26 -1.50 -5.03
CA GLN A 87 -6.91 -2.04 -5.08
C GLN A 87 -6.09 -1.50 -3.90
N ALA A 88 -5.18 -2.31 -3.34
CA ALA A 88 -4.26 -1.81 -2.33
C ALA A 88 -3.43 -0.64 -2.88
N TYR A 89 -3.22 0.37 -2.05
CA TYR A 89 -2.52 1.61 -2.38
C TYR A 89 -1.53 1.98 -1.28
N GLN A 90 -0.71 2.99 -1.54
CA GLN A 90 0.39 3.41 -0.67
C GLN A 90 0.58 4.92 -0.69
N PHE A 91 1.20 5.44 0.36
CA PHE A 91 1.78 6.78 0.32
C PHE A 91 2.98 6.79 -0.63
N ARG A 92 2.98 7.77 -1.54
CA ARG A 92 4.09 7.97 -2.49
C ARG A 92 5.15 8.83 -1.82
N VAL A 93 6.24 8.19 -1.41
CA VAL A 93 7.34 8.85 -0.70
C VAL A 93 8.47 9.22 -1.67
N CYS A 94 9.10 10.37 -1.42
CA CYS A 94 10.32 10.78 -2.12
C CYS A 94 11.53 10.45 -1.26
N LEU A 95 12.38 9.53 -1.73
CA LEU A 95 13.59 9.12 -1.02
C LEU A 95 14.84 9.72 -1.67
N THR A 96 15.97 9.68 -0.97
CA THR A 96 17.27 10.07 -1.51
C THR A 96 18.39 9.32 -0.80
N ASN A 97 19.46 9.05 -1.53
CA ASN A 97 20.71 8.53 -0.98
C ASN A 97 21.81 9.60 -0.90
N ARG A 98 21.50 10.86 -1.23
CA ARG A 98 22.46 11.98 -1.17
C ARG A 98 22.65 12.44 0.28
N PRO A 99 23.84 12.31 0.88
CA PRO A 99 24.08 12.64 2.29
C PRO A 99 23.57 14.02 2.71
N GLU A 100 23.73 15.02 1.85
CA GLU A 100 23.33 16.41 2.09
C GLU A 100 21.81 16.65 2.09
N ASN A 101 21.02 15.71 1.57
CA ASN A 101 19.56 15.82 1.39
C ASN A 101 18.78 14.76 2.19
N ARG A 102 19.48 13.92 2.96
CA ARG A 102 18.89 12.83 3.75
C ARG A 102 18.26 13.36 5.04
N VAL A 103 17.03 12.94 5.29
CA VAL A 103 16.33 13.05 6.57
C VAL A 103 16.10 11.63 7.07
N PRO A 104 16.76 11.19 8.17
CA PRO A 104 16.54 9.87 8.75
C PRO A 104 15.07 9.61 9.03
N PHE A 105 14.62 8.36 8.88
CA PHE A 105 13.28 7.98 9.29
C PHE A 105 13.24 7.97 10.82
N PRO A 106 12.41 8.80 11.46
CA PRO A 106 12.25 8.74 12.91
C PRO A 106 11.54 7.46 13.30
N GLU A 107 11.83 6.96 14.50
CA GLU A 107 11.04 5.88 15.11
C GLU A 107 9.59 6.34 15.29
N PRO A 108 8.60 5.64 14.71
CA PRO A 108 7.20 6.01 14.87
C PRO A 108 6.71 5.76 16.31
N ASP A 109 5.72 6.55 16.73
CA ASP A 109 5.06 6.34 18.02
C ASP A 109 4.45 4.92 18.10
N GLY A 110 4.76 4.20 19.17
CA GLY A 110 4.26 2.84 19.39
C GLY A 110 4.80 1.80 18.41
N PHE A 111 5.99 2.03 17.83
CA PHE A 111 6.66 1.06 16.98
C PHE A 111 6.92 -0.26 17.71
N ASP A 112 6.55 -1.37 17.07
CA ASP A 112 6.84 -2.72 17.52
C ASP A 112 7.37 -3.52 16.33
N ALA A 113 8.66 -3.87 16.37
CA ALA A 113 9.31 -4.62 15.30
C ALA A 113 8.64 -5.98 15.03
N SER A 114 7.90 -6.55 16.00
CA SER A 114 7.18 -7.81 15.83
C SER A 114 6.10 -7.75 14.74
N GLU A 115 5.64 -6.54 14.38
CA GLU A 115 4.73 -6.34 13.25
C GLU A 115 5.31 -6.80 11.90
N PHE A 116 6.64 -6.76 11.78
CA PHE A 116 7.36 -7.15 10.57
C PHE A 116 7.94 -8.55 10.65
N ALA A 117 7.48 -9.40 11.59
CA ALA A 117 7.98 -10.76 11.76
C ALA A 117 7.92 -11.62 10.48
N LEU A 118 6.90 -11.45 9.62
CA LEU A 118 6.85 -12.17 8.35
C LEU A 118 7.89 -11.65 7.34
N LEU A 119 8.15 -10.34 7.34
CA LEU A 119 9.19 -9.72 6.52
C LEU A 119 10.58 -10.16 6.99
N ASP A 120 10.83 -10.21 8.31
CA ASP A 120 12.07 -10.77 8.87
C ASP A 120 12.29 -12.21 8.44
N ARG A 121 11.27 -13.06 8.54
CA ARG A 121 11.33 -14.44 8.06
C ARG A 121 11.64 -14.52 6.56
N TYR A 122 11.06 -13.63 5.77
CA TYR A 122 11.30 -13.57 4.33
C TYR A 122 12.72 -13.10 4.01
N LEU A 123 13.23 -12.07 4.68
CA LEU A 123 14.60 -11.59 4.52
C LEU A 123 15.65 -12.60 4.96
N ALA A 124 15.34 -13.48 5.92
CA ALA A 124 16.25 -14.56 6.31
C ALA A 124 16.46 -15.61 5.20
N VAL A 125 15.47 -15.79 4.31
CA VAL A 125 15.56 -16.75 3.18
C VAL A 125 15.87 -16.08 1.85
N GLU A 126 15.46 -14.83 1.66
CA GLU A 126 15.64 -14.01 0.46
C GLU A 126 16.29 -12.65 0.81
N PRO A 127 17.53 -12.63 1.31
CA PRO A 127 18.18 -11.42 1.84
C PRO A 127 18.35 -10.32 0.79
N ASP A 128 18.58 -10.72 -0.47
CA ASP A 128 18.80 -9.83 -1.60
C ASP A 128 17.50 -9.45 -2.34
N THR A 129 16.33 -9.84 -1.81
CA THR A 129 15.04 -9.52 -2.46
C THR A 129 14.93 -8.00 -2.66
N PRO A 130 14.52 -7.53 -3.85
CA PRO A 130 14.22 -6.13 -4.04
C PRO A 130 13.00 -5.77 -3.20
N LEU A 131 13.10 -4.68 -2.45
CA LEU A 131 12.00 -4.12 -1.66
C LEU A 131 11.72 -2.70 -2.13
N LEU A 132 10.49 -2.24 -1.88
CA LEU A 132 10.02 -0.88 -2.17
C LEU A 132 10.04 -0.43 -3.65
N GLY A 133 10.72 -1.14 -4.56
CA GLY A 133 10.77 -0.85 -5.98
C GLY A 133 11.25 0.56 -6.25
N LEU A 134 12.41 0.88 -5.67
CA LEU A 134 13.11 2.13 -5.87
C LEU A 134 13.33 2.39 -7.36
N VAL A 135 12.96 3.58 -7.82
CA VAL A 135 13.25 4.08 -9.16
C VAL A 135 14.22 5.28 -9.01
N PRO A 136 15.53 5.02 -8.95
CA PRO A 136 16.53 6.08 -8.83
C PRO A 136 16.44 7.05 -10.01
N ASP A 137 16.78 8.31 -9.75
CA ASP A 137 16.85 9.37 -10.76
C ASP A 137 15.54 9.69 -11.51
N LEU A 138 14.39 9.12 -11.09
CA LEU A 138 13.08 9.51 -11.63
C LEU A 138 12.75 10.97 -11.30
N LEU A 139 13.24 11.47 -10.16
CA LEU A 139 12.97 12.81 -9.67
C LEU A 139 14.25 13.67 -9.67
N PRO A 140 14.15 14.99 -9.92
CA PRO A 140 15.30 15.88 -9.89
C PRO A 140 16.05 15.89 -8.55
N ASN A 141 17.32 16.30 -8.60
CA ASN A 141 18.20 16.47 -7.43
C ASN A 141 18.55 15.15 -6.71
N GLY A 142 18.66 14.04 -7.45
CA GLY A 142 18.95 12.71 -6.90
C GLY A 142 17.87 12.25 -5.91
N LYS A 143 16.62 12.56 -6.23
CA LYS A 143 15.45 12.03 -5.53
C LYS A 143 14.97 10.78 -6.26
N CYS A 144 14.47 9.84 -5.48
CA CYS A 144 13.97 8.56 -5.93
C CYS A 144 12.48 8.48 -5.61
N ASP A 145 11.74 7.93 -6.55
CA ASP A 145 10.35 7.55 -6.36
C ASP A 145 10.25 6.05 -6.05
N VAL A 146 9.17 5.65 -5.39
CA VAL A 146 8.99 4.32 -4.84
C VAL A 146 7.75 3.68 -5.44
N ASN A 147 7.90 2.56 -6.16
CA ASN A 147 6.79 1.82 -6.73
C ASN A 147 6.70 0.41 -6.13
N SER A 148 5.50 -0.13 -5.97
CA SER A 148 5.33 -1.44 -5.35
C SER A 148 6.12 -2.53 -6.10
N ILE A 149 6.96 -3.28 -5.38
CA ILE A 149 7.61 -4.52 -5.82
C ILE A 149 7.73 -5.45 -4.62
N GLY A 150 7.75 -6.75 -4.88
CA GLY A 150 7.90 -7.78 -3.88
C GLY A 150 6.59 -8.11 -3.16
N PRO A 151 6.64 -9.14 -2.29
CA PRO A 151 5.53 -9.47 -1.40
C PRO A 151 5.31 -8.42 -0.29
N PHE A 152 6.31 -7.56 -0.04
CA PHE A 152 6.25 -6.44 0.89
C PHE A 152 6.58 -5.14 0.17
N SER A 153 5.69 -4.15 0.32
CA SER A 153 5.91 -2.79 -0.18
C SER A 153 5.17 -1.79 0.71
N LEU A 154 5.15 -0.52 0.30
CA LEU A 154 4.35 0.49 1.00
C LEU A 154 2.85 0.30 0.73
N ASN A 155 2.45 -0.58 -0.20
CA ASN A 155 1.05 -0.98 -0.32
C ASN A 155 0.66 -1.76 0.93
N VAL A 156 -0.37 -1.30 1.62
CA VAL A 156 -0.89 -2.01 2.79
C VAL A 156 -1.80 -3.14 2.30
N LEU A 157 -1.43 -4.39 2.59
CA LEU A 157 -2.09 -5.60 2.09
C LEU A 157 -2.99 -6.31 3.12
N ASP A 158 -3.21 -5.68 4.28
CA ASP A 158 -3.99 -6.24 5.38
C ASP A 158 -5.53 -6.18 5.17
N GLY A 159 -5.98 -5.56 4.08
CA GLY A 159 -7.38 -5.41 3.74
C GLY A 159 -8.04 -4.11 4.20
N SER A 160 -7.35 -3.27 4.99
CA SER A 160 -7.87 -1.97 5.47
C SER A 160 -8.28 -1.01 4.34
N ASN A 161 -7.74 -1.19 3.13
CA ASN A 161 -8.15 -0.45 1.93
C ASN A 161 -9.62 -0.69 1.52
N ARG A 162 -10.24 -1.79 1.99
CA ARG A 162 -11.65 -2.11 1.72
C ARG A 162 -12.61 -1.16 2.42
N ASP A 163 -12.21 -0.63 3.57
CA ASP A 163 -13.03 0.28 4.38
C ASP A 163 -12.94 1.74 3.91
N TYR A 164 -12.10 2.03 2.92
CA TYR A 164 -11.83 3.42 2.52
C TYR A 164 -13.03 4.11 1.86
N LEU A 165 -13.86 3.42 1.07
CA LEU A 165 -14.97 4.09 0.40
C LEU A 165 -16.14 4.37 1.33
N ASP A 166 -16.55 3.36 2.11
CA ASP A 166 -17.78 3.37 2.89
C ASP A 166 -17.55 3.55 4.41
N GLY A 167 -16.31 3.42 4.87
CA GLY A 167 -15.90 3.54 6.27
C GLY A 167 -15.21 4.86 6.60
N ASP A 168 -14.37 4.85 7.64
CA ASP A 168 -13.62 6.02 8.10
C ASP A 168 -12.32 6.19 7.28
N ARG A 169 -12.40 7.02 6.24
CA ARG A 169 -11.26 7.37 5.38
C ARG A 169 -10.05 7.90 6.14
N GLU A 170 -10.28 8.71 7.17
CA GLU A 170 -9.19 9.33 7.92
C GLU A 170 -8.49 8.30 8.81
N ALA A 171 -9.25 7.36 9.39
CA ALA A 171 -8.66 6.22 10.10
C ALA A 171 -7.82 5.33 9.17
N VAL A 172 -8.32 5.02 7.96
CA VAL A 172 -7.56 4.24 6.97
C VAL A 172 -6.28 4.97 6.54
N ARG A 173 -6.36 6.28 6.27
CA ARG A 173 -5.19 7.11 5.92
C ARG A 173 -4.16 7.15 7.05
N ALA A 174 -4.62 7.34 8.30
CA ALA A 174 -3.74 7.34 9.47
C ALA A 174 -3.04 5.99 9.65
N HIS A 175 -3.77 4.88 9.51
CA HIS A 175 -3.22 3.53 9.54
C HIS A 175 -2.15 3.32 8.47
N HIS A 176 -2.43 3.70 7.22
CA HIS A 176 -1.51 3.54 6.10
C HIS A 176 -0.27 4.42 6.24
N LEU A 177 -0.42 5.62 6.81
CA LEU A 177 0.69 6.53 7.07
C LEU A 177 1.62 5.94 8.14
N ARG A 178 1.03 5.45 9.23
CA ARG A 178 1.75 4.81 10.33
C ARG A 178 2.48 3.55 9.86
N TYR A 179 1.84 2.70 9.05
CA TYR A 179 2.49 1.56 8.39
C TYR A 179 3.66 2.00 7.51
N THR A 180 3.47 3.03 6.67
CA THR A 180 4.54 3.55 5.80
C THR A 180 5.75 4.00 6.61
N GLN A 181 5.54 4.74 7.70
CA GLN A 181 6.61 5.21 8.57
C GLN A 181 7.33 4.06 9.26
N ALA A 182 6.57 3.09 9.80
CA ALA A 182 7.09 1.93 10.49
C ALA A 182 7.91 1.02 9.56
N LEU A 183 7.41 0.75 8.35
CA LEU A 183 8.12 -0.08 7.37
C LEU A 183 9.45 0.58 6.95
N LEU A 184 9.45 1.88 6.69
CA LEU A 184 10.68 2.60 6.32
C LEU A 184 11.69 2.63 7.46
N PHE A 185 11.24 2.87 8.69
CA PHE A 185 12.09 2.84 9.89
C PHE A 185 12.67 1.44 10.15
N PHE A 186 11.84 0.41 10.03
CA PHE A 186 12.25 -0.99 10.16
C PHE A 186 13.30 -1.37 9.10
N LEU A 187 13.04 -1.07 7.82
CA LEU A 187 13.96 -1.38 6.74
C LEU A 187 15.30 -0.65 6.86
N ALA A 188 15.31 0.60 7.31
CA ALA A 188 16.55 1.33 7.54
C ALA A 188 17.46 0.69 8.60
N GLN A 189 16.89 -0.12 9.51
CA GLN A 189 17.63 -0.87 10.51
C GLN A 189 17.97 -2.29 10.05
N ALA A 190 17.00 -2.98 9.44
CA ALA A 190 17.12 -4.38 9.05
C ALA A 190 17.96 -4.60 7.78
N ARG A 191 18.06 -3.59 6.91
CA ARG A 191 18.69 -3.69 5.58
C ARG A 191 19.81 -2.67 5.41
N PRO A 192 21.08 -3.10 5.39
CA PRO A 192 22.22 -2.18 5.22
C PRO A 192 22.17 -1.36 3.93
N ASP A 193 21.66 -1.93 2.84
CA ASP A 193 21.47 -1.25 1.56
C ASP A 193 20.37 -0.17 1.61
N MET A 194 19.40 -0.34 2.51
CA MET A 194 18.37 0.67 2.79
C MET A 194 18.84 1.72 3.80
N ALA A 195 19.86 1.43 4.60
CA ALA A 195 20.43 2.39 5.55
C ALA A 195 21.02 3.61 4.84
N ASP A 196 21.37 3.51 3.56
CA ASP A 196 21.84 4.64 2.74
C ASP A 196 20.71 5.50 2.18
N TRP A 197 19.48 5.00 2.20
CA TRP A 197 18.29 5.73 1.76
C TRP A 197 17.59 6.39 2.95
N ALA A 198 17.11 7.62 2.74
CA ALA A 198 16.33 8.34 3.74
C ALA A 198 15.25 9.19 3.05
N SER A 199 14.33 9.76 3.81
CA SER A 199 13.39 10.75 3.28
C SER A 199 14.18 11.93 2.69
N ALA A 200 13.78 12.39 1.50
CA ALA A 200 14.39 13.58 0.93
C ALA A 200 13.84 14.84 1.59
N GLN A 201 14.70 15.85 1.82
CA GLN A 201 14.21 17.16 2.24
C GLN A 201 13.26 17.72 1.16
N THR A 202 12.06 18.09 1.59
CA THR A 202 11.14 18.85 0.75
C THR A 202 11.59 20.29 0.80
N SER A 203 12.16 20.79 -0.30
CA SER A 203 12.48 22.21 -0.45
C SER A 203 11.21 23.03 -0.20
N SER A 204 11.27 23.97 0.73
CA SER A 204 10.16 24.79 1.25
C SER A 204 9.39 25.59 0.19
N ARG A 205 9.82 25.57 -1.07
CA ARG A 205 9.14 26.21 -2.21
C ARG A 205 7.92 25.44 -2.73
N THR A 206 7.68 24.20 -2.30
CA THR A 206 6.52 23.39 -2.71
C THR A 206 5.58 23.03 -1.55
N ALA A 207 5.91 23.46 -0.32
CA ALA A 207 5.10 23.23 0.89
C ALA A 207 3.97 24.27 1.09
N ALA A 208 3.57 24.97 0.02
CA ALA A 208 2.48 25.95 0.01
C ALA A 208 1.14 25.36 -0.50
N ALA A 209 1.10 24.10 -0.94
CA ALA A 209 -0.13 23.45 -1.41
C ALA A 209 -0.83 22.57 -0.35
N GLY A 210 -0.28 22.45 0.87
CA GLY A 210 -0.78 21.54 1.91
C GLY A 210 -1.24 22.22 3.20
N ARG A 211 -1.35 23.55 3.24
CA ARG A 211 -1.89 24.28 4.40
C ARG A 211 -2.90 25.31 3.91
N THR A 212 -4.05 25.34 4.59
CA THR A 212 -5.31 26.06 4.27
C THR A 212 -6.16 25.32 3.22
N SER A 213 -7.40 24.92 3.48
CA SER A 213 -8.47 25.70 4.08
C SER A 213 -9.53 24.81 4.74
N SER A 214 -9.70 24.99 6.05
CA SER A 214 -11.05 25.09 6.60
C SER A 214 -11.61 26.46 6.22
N THR A 215 -12.94 26.56 6.19
CA THR A 215 -13.78 27.78 6.20
C THR A 215 -14.32 28.29 4.85
N SER A 216 -15.65 28.16 4.76
CA SER A 216 -16.64 29.06 4.17
C SER A 216 -16.55 29.44 2.69
N ALA A 217 -17.57 28.96 1.96
CA ALA A 217 -18.09 29.59 0.76
C ALA A 217 -18.40 31.08 0.99
N THR A 218 -17.94 31.93 0.07
CA THR A 218 -18.59 33.21 -0.23
C THR A 218 -18.63 33.38 -1.75
N VAL A 219 -19.85 33.52 -2.23
CA VAL A 219 -20.28 33.86 -3.59
C VAL A 219 -19.83 35.29 -3.96
N ALA A 220 -19.38 35.53 -5.19
CA ALA A 220 -19.72 36.73 -5.97
C ALA A 220 -19.17 36.69 -7.40
N GLY A 221 -20.04 36.96 -8.37
CA GLY A 221 -19.73 37.69 -9.62
C GLY A 221 -19.42 36.84 -10.84
#